data_AF-A0A7Y1Z083-F1
#
_entry.id   AF-A0A7Y1Z083-F1
#
_cell.length_a   1.000
_cell.length_b   1.000
_cell.length_c   1.000
_cell.angle_alpha   90.00
_cell.angle_beta   90.00
_cell.angle_gamma   90.00
#
_symmetry.space_group_name_H-M   'P 1'
#
loop_
_entity.id
_entity.type
_entity.pdbx_description
1 polymer ?
#
loop_
_entity_poly.entity_id
_entity_poly.type
_entity_poly.pdbx_seq_one_letter_code
_entity_poly.pdbx_strand_id
1 'polypeptide(L)' 'VRVTLPGGTLDIEWREDDHVVMTGPVAFEFDGIVPAELLAPAEDAVR' A
#
# COMPACT_ATOMS: atom_id res chain seq x y z
N VAL A 1 -18.54 10.76 -5.57
CA VAL A 1 -18.46 10.01 -6.85
C VAL A 1 -17.83 8.67 -6.57
N ARG A 2 -18.29 7.58 -7.20
CA ARG A 2 -17.69 6.25 -7.06
C ARG A 2 -16.88 5.89 -8.30
N VAL A 3 -15.65 5.42 -8.09
CA VAL A 3 -14.71 5.03 -9.14
C VAL A 3 -14.34 3.56 -8.99
N THR A 4 -14.52 2.78 -10.07
CA THR A 4 -14.14 1.36 -10.12
C THR A 4 -12.77 1.21 -10.77
N LEU A 5 -11.83 0.58 -10.07
CA LEU A 5 -10.48 0.27 -10.52
C LEU A 5 -10.28 -1.25 -10.52
N PRO A 6 -9.20 -1.78 -11.15
CA PRO A 6 -8.91 -3.21 -11.11
C PRO A 6 -8.80 -3.79 -9.69
N GLY A 7 -8.31 -3.00 -8.74
CA GLY A 7 -8.14 -3.39 -7.34
C GLY A 7 -9.36 -3.14 -6.42
N GLY A 8 -10.48 -2.65 -6.97
CA GLY A 8 -11.69 -2.37 -6.20
C GLY A 8 -12.21 -0.94 -6.38
N THR A 9 -12.99 -0.50 -5.40
CA THR A 9 -13.77 0.74 -5.49
C THR A 9 -13.20 1.81 -4.58
N LEU A 10 -13.16 3.05 -5.06
CA LEU A 10 -12.93 4.25 -4.27
C LEU A 10 -14.12 5.19 -4.31
N ASP A 11 -14.46 5.77 -3.16
CA ASP A 11 -15.38 6.89 -3.07
C ASP A 11 -14.58 8.20 -3.04
N ILE A 12 -14.87 9.10 -3.97
CA ILE A 12 -14.18 10.37 -4.21
C ILE A 12 -15.13 11.53 -3.87
N GLU A 13 -14.69 12.42 -3.00
CA GLU A 13 -15.39 13.66 -2.65
C GLU A 13 -14.55 14.88 -3.06
N TRP A 14 -15.16 15.76 -3.84
CA TRP A 14 -14.62 17.09 -4.16
C TRP A 14 -15.25 18.07 -3.19
N ARG A 15 -14.46 18.63 -2.28
CA ARG A 15 -14.94 19.55 -1.26
C ARG A 15 -14.93 20.98 -1.76
N GLU A 16 -15.71 21.83 -1.10
CA GLU A 16 -15.82 23.26 -1.44
C GLU A 16 -14.53 24.06 -1.17
N ASP A 17 -13.63 23.53 -0.34
CA ASP A 17 -12.31 24.09 -0.03
C ASP A 17 -11.20 23.61 -0.98
N ASP A 18 -11.56 23.15 -2.18
CA ASP A 18 -10.64 22.69 -3.23
C ASP A 18 -9.77 21.47 -2.83
N HIS A 19 -10.23 20.69 -1.85
CA HIS A 19 -9.61 19.43 -1.45
C HIS A 19 -10.33 18.23 -2.04
N VAL A 20 -9.56 17.17 -2.31
CA VAL A 20 -10.09 15.87 -2.74
C VAL A 20 -9.91 14.86 -1.61
N VAL A 21 -11.01 14.27 -1.15
CA VAL A 21 -10.99 13.17 -0.19
C VAL A 21 -11.24 11.87 -0.94
N MET A 22 -10.38 10.88 -0.68
CA MET A 22 -10.45 9.56 -1.28
C MET A 22 -10.62 8.52 -0.17
N THR A 23 -11.74 7.81 -0.19
CA THR A 23 -12.05 6.78 0.80
C THR A 23 -12.09 5.42 0.12
N GLY A 24 -11.37 4.46 0.68
CA GLY A 24 -11.28 3.11 0.17
C GLY A 24 -11.03 2.09 1.28
N PRO A 25 -11.26 0.80 1.00
CA PRO A 25 -10.94 -0.26 1.94
C PRO A 25 -9.42 -0.40 2.08
N VAL A 26 -8.98 -0.84 3.25
CA VAL A 26 -7.61 -1.27 3.52
C VAL A 26 -7.67 -2.64 4.22
N ALA A 27 -6.68 -3.48 3.95
CA ALA A 27 -6.52 -4.76 4.62
C ALA A 27 -5.14 -4.83 5.27
N PHE A 28 -5.12 -5.35 6.49
CA PHE A 28 -3.88 -5.83 7.09
C PHE A 28 -3.64 -7.25 6.61
N GLU A 29 -2.51 -7.48 5.93
CA GLU A 29 -2.17 -8.83 5.45
C GLU A 29 -1.26 -9.57 6.43
N PHE A 30 -0.14 -8.97 6.82
CA PHE A 30 0.77 -9.53 7.81
C PHE A 30 1.68 -8.45 8.42
N ASP A 31 2.32 -8.80 9.53
CA ASP A 31 3.45 -8.06 10.12
C ASP A 31 4.56 -9.05 10.44
N GLY A 32 5.81 -8.61 10.35
CA GLY A 32 6.99 -9.45 10.56
C GLY A 32 8.30 -8.71 10.38
N ILE A 33 9.37 -9.32 10.90
CA ILE A 33 10.74 -8.83 10.76
C ILE A 33 11.45 -9.68 9.72
N VAL A 34 12.07 -9.04 8.74
CA VAL A 34 12.99 -9.71 7.81
C VAL A 34 14.38 -9.75 8.47
N PRO A 35 14.97 -10.93 8.71
CA PRO A 35 16.34 -11.04 9.20
C PRO A 35 17.30 -10.29 8.26
N ALA A 36 18.23 -9.53 8.83
CA ALA A 36 19.12 -8.66 8.05
C ALA A 36 20.00 -9.46 7.07
N GLU A 37 20.33 -10.69 7.40
CA GLU A 37 21.14 -11.61 6.60
C GLU A 37 20.44 -11.98 5.28
N LEU A 38 19.09 -12.00 5.26
CA LEU A 38 18.32 -12.23 4.04
C LEU A 38 18.33 -11.03 3.08
N LEU A 39 18.70 -9.85 3.58
CA LEU A 39 18.85 -8.63 2.78
C LEU A 39 20.29 -8.42 2.32
N ALA A 40 21.24 -9.26 2.75
CA ALA A 40 22.63 -9.17 2.33
C ALA A 40 22.78 -9.46 0.83
N PRO A 41 23.74 -8.82 0.14
CA PRO A 41 24.09 -9.17 -1.23
C PRO A 41 24.39 -10.68 -1.34
N ALA A 42 23.95 -11.31 -2.44
CA ALA A 42 24.11 -12.76 -2.62
C ALA A 42 25.58 -13.23 -2.56
N GLU A 43 26.53 -12.35 -2.82
CA GLU A 43 27.97 -12.60 -2.71
C GLU A 43 28.45 -12.75 -1.25
N ASP A 44 27.78 -12.10 -0.28
CA ASP A 44 28.11 -12.16 1.14
C ASP A 44 27.39 -13.29 1.88
N ALA A 45 26.32 -13.84 1.31
CA ALA A 45 25.50 -14.89 1.92
C ALA A 45 26.10 -16.31 1.81
N VAL A 46 27.17 -16.50 1.04
CA VAL A 46 27.78 -17.83 0.73
C VAL A 46 29.16 -18.02 1.39
N ARG A 47 29.64 -17.03 2.16
CA ARG A 47 30.88 -17.15 2.93
C ARG A 47 30.64 -17.81 4.29
#